data_AF-F0YJR9-F1
#
_entry.id   AF-F0YJR9-F1
#
_cell.length_a   1.000
_cell.length_b   1.000
_cell.length_c   1.000
_cell.angle_alpha   90.00
_cell.angle_beta   90.00
_cell.angle_gamma   90.00
#
_symmetry.space_group_name_H-M   'P 1'
#
loop_
_entity.id
_entity.type
_entity.pdbx_description
1 polymer ?
#
loop_
_entity_poly.entity_id
_entity_poly.type
_entity_poly.pdbx_seq_one_letter_code
_entity_poly.pdbx_strand_id
1 'polypeptide(L)'
;MADDDTDLAKLFANVKKRKSNALVSADSDAPGVAPKRYAPVEEDYVVGIVEDRGAEAYRVDLLGASVPGNLGALAFDGATKRNRPQLAIGDAVFCRVERTTRGGEAQLSCCATRGSKKEWMTGAATFGKLAAGAACAVASVSPAFARRLLARDAPVLAALGKHVKYEVAIGHNGAVWIRSGNTLDTIIVSNAVENAEHLDEAQVAPMVDQIVAGMHARTTLLVHGLS
;
A
#
# COMPACT_ATOMS: atom_id res chain seq x y z
N MET A 1 40.69 2.20 8.46
CA MET A 1 39.68 2.57 7.45
C MET A 1 38.32 2.15 7.97
N ALA A 2 37.84 2.83 9.00
CA ALA A 2 36.57 2.57 9.64
C ALA A 2 35.93 3.93 9.86
N ASP A 3 35.05 4.36 8.95
CA ASP A 3 34.21 5.56 9.15
C ASP A 3 33.01 5.69 8.19
N ASP A 4 32.71 4.71 7.31
CA ASP A 4 31.63 4.83 6.31
C ASP A 4 30.30 4.15 6.74
N ASP A 5 30.36 3.09 7.57
CA ASP A 5 29.17 2.39 8.07
C ASP A 5 28.34 3.23 9.07
N THR A 6 29.02 4.17 9.74
CA THR A 6 28.39 5.09 10.70
C THR A 6 27.49 6.13 10.00
N ASP A 7 27.66 6.37 8.69
CA ASP A 7 26.94 7.43 7.98
C ASP A 7 25.62 6.96 7.35
N LEU A 8 25.52 5.69 6.94
CA LEU A 8 24.28 5.12 6.42
C LEU A 8 23.27 4.82 7.52
N ALA A 9 23.73 4.33 8.68
CA ALA A 9 22.88 4.19 9.86
C ALA A 9 22.31 5.56 10.31
N LYS A 10 23.08 6.64 10.14
CA LYS A 10 22.61 8.02 10.35
C LYS A 10 21.63 8.46 9.26
N LEU A 11 21.79 8.04 8.01
CA LEU A 11 20.84 8.30 6.92
C LEU A 11 19.46 7.68 7.21
N PHE A 12 19.42 6.39 7.59
CA PHE A 12 18.18 5.69 7.95
C PHE A 12 17.60 6.15 9.30
N ALA A 13 18.44 6.47 10.28
CA ALA A 13 18.00 7.09 11.53
C ALA A 13 17.41 8.48 11.28
N ASN A 14 17.98 9.28 10.37
CA ASN A 14 17.44 10.59 9.99
C ASN A 14 16.11 10.50 9.26
N VAL A 15 15.80 9.42 8.53
CA VAL A 15 14.45 9.22 7.96
C VAL A 15 13.41 8.98 9.07
N LYS A 16 13.73 8.14 10.07
CA LYS A 16 12.87 7.91 11.25
C LYS A 16 12.76 9.16 12.14
N LYS A 17 13.85 9.92 12.26
CA LYS A 17 13.90 11.18 13.02
C LYS A 17 13.21 12.34 12.28
N ARG A 18 13.21 12.34 10.93
CA ARG A 18 12.39 13.23 10.09
C ARG A 18 10.90 12.91 10.22
N LYS A 19 10.48 11.65 10.37
CA LYS A 19 9.10 11.30 10.75
C LYS A 19 8.66 11.94 12.09
N SER A 20 9.58 12.12 13.05
CA SER A 20 9.29 12.84 14.31
C SER A 20 9.43 14.36 14.21
N ASN A 21 10.27 14.90 13.31
CA ASN A 21 10.56 16.34 13.22
C ASN A 21 9.76 17.08 12.14
N ALA A 22 9.26 16.39 11.10
CA ALA A 22 8.39 16.94 10.06
C ALA A 22 6.91 17.06 10.48
N LEU A 23 6.61 16.68 11.73
CA LEU A 23 5.36 17.05 12.41
C LEU A 23 5.37 18.50 12.91
N VAL A 24 6.46 19.26 12.70
CA VAL A 24 6.56 20.67 13.04
C VAL A 24 7.08 21.42 11.82
N SER A 25 6.32 22.40 11.35
CA SER A 25 6.50 23.26 10.16
C SER A 25 6.18 22.58 8.81
N ALA A 26 5.21 23.04 8.01
CA ALA A 26 4.73 24.40 7.81
C ALA A 26 3.20 24.52 7.68
N ASP A 27 2.71 25.65 8.22
CA ASP A 27 1.45 26.37 8.02
C ASP A 27 0.15 25.74 8.53
N SER A 28 0.02 25.81 9.87
CA SER A 28 -1.25 25.81 10.57
C SER A 28 -1.70 27.26 10.84
N ASP A 29 -2.77 27.70 10.18
CA ASP A 29 -3.63 28.76 10.74
C ASP A 29 -4.94 28.15 11.27
N ALA A 30 -4.80 27.17 12.17
CA ALA A 30 -5.79 26.80 13.20
C ALA A 30 -5.15 25.85 14.24
N PRO A 31 -5.19 26.15 15.55
CA PRO A 31 -4.61 25.30 16.57
C PRO A 31 -5.48 24.06 16.83
N GLY A 32 -4.96 22.86 16.55
CA GLY A 32 -5.50 21.61 17.12
C GLY A 32 -6.08 20.55 16.17
N VAL A 33 -5.85 20.59 14.86
CA VAL A 33 -6.36 19.52 13.96
C VAL A 33 -5.32 18.40 13.83
N ALA A 34 -5.54 17.28 14.52
CA ALA A 34 -4.84 16.03 14.28
C ALA A 34 -4.89 15.66 12.78
N PRO A 35 -3.87 14.97 12.22
CA PRO A 35 -3.89 14.56 10.82
C PRO A 35 -5.19 13.81 10.53
N LYS A 36 -5.96 14.33 9.57
CA LYS A 36 -7.31 13.84 9.29
C LYS A 36 -7.19 12.41 8.76
N ARG A 37 -7.54 11.44 9.61
CA ARG A 37 -7.66 10.03 9.25
C ARG A 37 -8.52 9.91 8.00
N TYR A 38 -8.24 8.93 7.15
CA TYR A 38 -9.01 8.70 5.95
C TYR A 38 -10.48 8.47 6.33
N ALA A 39 -11.39 9.22 5.72
CA ALA A 39 -12.82 8.99 5.86
C ALA A 39 -13.27 8.26 4.59
N PRO A 40 -13.83 7.03 4.69
CA PRO A 40 -14.30 6.30 3.53
C PRO A 40 -15.29 7.13 2.70
N VAL A 41 -15.10 7.14 1.39
CA VAL A 41 -16.01 7.77 0.41
C VAL A 41 -16.51 6.70 -0.55
N GLU A 42 -17.77 6.78 -0.95
CA GLU A 42 -18.34 5.84 -1.93
C GLU A 42 -17.53 5.87 -3.23
N GLU A 43 -17.37 4.69 -3.85
CA GLU A 43 -16.51 4.44 -5.02
C GLU A 43 -15.00 4.48 -4.78
N ASP A 44 -14.51 4.86 -3.59
CA ASP A 44 -13.08 4.78 -3.30
C ASP A 44 -12.61 3.32 -3.33
N TYR A 45 -11.51 3.06 -4.02
CA TYR A 45 -10.79 1.80 -3.93
C TYR A 45 -9.88 1.81 -2.71
N VAL A 46 -9.87 0.74 -1.92
CA VAL A 46 -9.14 0.65 -0.66
C VAL A 46 -8.46 -0.70 -0.53
N VAL A 47 -7.28 -0.69 0.10
CA VAL A 47 -6.60 -1.89 0.57
C VAL A 47 -6.85 -2.02 2.07
N GLY A 48 -7.26 -3.20 2.52
CA GLY A 48 -7.47 -3.47 3.93
C GLY A 48 -7.00 -4.86 4.34
N ILE A 49 -6.99 -5.11 5.65
CA ILE A 49 -6.63 -6.40 6.25
C ILE A 49 -7.85 -6.98 6.96
N VAL A 50 -8.13 -8.26 6.73
CA VAL A 50 -9.23 -8.94 7.44
C VAL A 50 -8.89 -9.06 8.92
N GLU A 51 -9.68 -8.42 9.79
CA GLU A 51 -9.53 -8.48 11.25
C GLU A 51 -10.37 -9.59 11.86
N ASP A 52 -11.58 -9.80 11.32
CA ASP A 52 -12.52 -10.80 11.83
C ASP A 52 -13.34 -11.42 10.70
N ARG A 53 -13.82 -12.64 10.93
CA ARG A 53 -14.58 -13.45 9.97
C ARG A 53 -15.87 -13.94 10.59
N GLY A 54 -16.99 -13.48 10.04
CA GLY A 54 -18.32 -14.03 10.27
C GLY A 54 -18.74 -15.04 9.21
N ALA A 55 -19.94 -15.61 9.38
CA ALA A 55 -20.53 -16.53 8.40
C ALA A 55 -20.95 -15.83 7.10
N GLU A 56 -21.41 -14.57 7.22
CA GLU A 56 -22.01 -13.78 6.14
C GLU A 56 -21.16 -12.57 5.71
N ALA A 57 -20.16 -12.17 6.48
CA ALA A 57 -19.31 -11.02 6.20
C ALA A 57 -17.94 -11.12 6.87
N TYR A 58 -17.01 -10.31 6.40
CA TYR A 58 -15.68 -10.09 6.95
C TYR A 58 -15.57 -8.67 7.48
N ARG A 59 -14.99 -8.52 8.66
CA ARG A 59 -14.59 -7.20 9.18
C ARG A 59 -13.17 -6.91 8.68
N VAL A 60 -12.98 -5.72 8.11
CA VAL A 60 -11.74 -5.33 7.46
C VAL A 60 -11.20 -4.04 8.09
N ASP A 61 -9.96 -4.06 8.56
CA ASP A 61 -9.22 -2.85 8.91
C ASP A 61 -8.86 -2.12 7.61
N LEU A 62 -9.26 -0.86 7.52
CA LEU A 62 -8.96 0.02 6.39
C LEU A 62 -7.69 0.86 6.63
N LEU A 63 -6.79 0.39 7.50
CA LEU A 63 -5.38 0.81 7.61
C LEU A 63 -5.20 2.33 7.63
N GLY A 64 -5.81 2.99 8.62
CA GLY A 64 -5.74 4.46 8.76
C GLY A 64 -7.06 5.18 8.52
N ALA A 65 -8.15 4.43 8.29
CA ALA A 65 -9.49 4.98 8.24
C ALA A 65 -10.04 5.37 9.62
N SER A 66 -11.07 6.20 9.63
CA SER A 66 -11.82 6.55 10.84
C SER A 66 -12.77 5.44 11.32
N VAL A 67 -13.15 4.52 10.43
CA VAL A 67 -14.10 3.42 10.69
C VAL A 67 -13.61 2.15 9.99
N PRO A 68 -13.93 0.95 10.52
CA PRO A 68 -13.67 -0.31 9.84
C PRO A 68 -14.56 -0.47 8.61
N GLY A 69 -14.20 -1.44 7.78
CA GLY A 69 -15.01 -1.93 6.67
C GLY A 69 -15.74 -3.23 6.99
N ASN A 70 -16.89 -3.42 6.34
CA ASN A 70 -17.69 -4.63 6.36
C ASN A 70 -17.81 -5.16 4.94
N LEU A 71 -17.20 -6.32 4.66
CA LEU A 71 -17.18 -6.93 3.34
C LEU A 71 -18.08 -8.17 3.35
N GLY A 72 -19.22 -8.09 2.66
CA GLY A 72 -20.13 -9.22 2.54
C GLY A 72 -19.47 -10.44 1.89
N ALA A 73 -19.72 -11.64 2.42
CA ALA A 73 -19.13 -12.86 1.90
C ALA A 73 -19.60 -13.22 0.48
N LEU A 74 -20.68 -12.58 0.00
CA LEU A 74 -21.19 -12.70 -1.37
C LEU A 74 -20.90 -11.46 -2.22
N ALA A 75 -20.22 -10.45 -1.69
CA ALA A 75 -19.91 -9.20 -2.38
C ALA A 75 -18.64 -9.36 -3.26
N PHE A 76 -18.58 -10.41 -4.08
CA PHE A 76 -17.51 -10.67 -5.04
C PHE A 76 -18.11 -11.10 -6.37
N ASP A 77 -17.50 -10.72 -7.48
CA ASP A 77 -18.01 -11.07 -8.81
C ASP A 77 -18.13 -12.60 -9.00
N GLY A 78 -19.36 -13.07 -9.12
CA GLY A 78 -19.69 -14.50 -9.29
C GLY A 78 -19.83 -15.30 -7.99
N ALA A 79 -19.74 -14.67 -6.82
CA ALA A 79 -19.92 -15.39 -5.55
C ALA A 79 -21.37 -15.85 -5.32
N THR A 80 -21.51 -17.05 -4.76
CA THR A 80 -22.79 -17.65 -4.38
C THR A 80 -22.68 -18.28 -2.98
N LYS A 81 -23.80 -18.65 -2.35
CA LYS A 81 -23.78 -19.31 -1.04
C LYS A 81 -22.91 -20.58 -1.01
N ARG A 82 -22.84 -21.31 -2.13
CA ARG A 82 -22.05 -22.54 -2.27
C ARG A 82 -20.59 -22.28 -2.62
N ASN A 83 -20.33 -21.20 -3.35
CA ASN A 83 -19.01 -20.89 -3.89
C ASN A 83 -18.68 -19.42 -3.64
N ARG A 84 -17.97 -19.16 -2.55
CA ARG A 84 -17.55 -17.83 -2.12
C ARG A 84 -16.09 -17.83 -1.67
N PRO A 85 -15.38 -16.70 -1.78
CA PRO A 85 -14.01 -16.60 -1.30
C PRO A 85 -13.91 -16.98 0.18
N GLN A 86 -12.83 -17.66 0.54
CA GLN A 86 -12.51 -17.96 1.94
C GLN A 86 -11.34 -17.11 2.38
N LEU A 87 -11.64 -15.95 2.95
CA LEU A 87 -10.63 -15.09 3.55
C LEU A 87 -10.32 -15.53 4.98
N ALA A 88 -9.05 -15.47 5.35
CA ALA A 88 -8.53 -15.68 6.70
C ALA A 88 -8.22 -14.33 7.36
N ILE A 89 -8.22 -14.30 8.69
CA ILE A 89 -7.72 -13.15 9.46
C ILE A 89 -6.26 -12.92 9.06
N GLY A 90 -5.91 -11.66 8.81
CA GLY A 90 -4.59 -11.25 8.31
C GLY A 90 -4.46 -11.24 6.78
N ASP A 91 -5.46 -11.73 6.02
CA ASP A 91 -5.44 -11.60 4.57
C ASP A 91 -5.60 -10.14 4.15
N ALA A 92 -4.77 -9.70 3.19
CA ALA A 92 -4.94 -8.43 2.52
C ALA A 92 -6.02 -8.54 1.42
N VAL A 93 -6.86 -7.52 1.31
CA VAL A 93 -7.96 -7.46 0.34
C VAL A 93 -7.98 -6.10 -0.34
N PHE A 94 -8.17 -6.09 -1.66
CA PHE A 94 -8.44 -4.89 -2.44
C PHE A 94 -9.92 -4.84 -2.81
N CYS A 95 -10.60 -3.77 -2.43
CA CYS A 95 -12.05 -3.65 -2.56
C CYS A 95 -12.48 -2.20 -2.83
N ARG A 96 -13.76 -2.02 -3.18
CA ARG A 96 -14.39 -0.72 -3.36
C ARG A 96 -15.29 -0.43 -2.16
N VAL A 97 -15.31 0.82 -1.70
CA VAL A 97 -16.32 1.32 -0.77
C VAL A 97 -17.65 1.44 -1.51
N GLU A 98 -18.59 0.57 -1.17
CA GLU A 98 -19.90 0.52 -1.83
C GLU A 98 -20.87 1.54 -1.24
N ARG A 99 -20.89 1.66 0.09
CA ARG A 99 -21.79 2.57 0.80
C ARG A 99 -21.17 2.97 2.11
N THR A 100 -21.43 4.21 2.52
CA THR A 100 -21.07 4.68 3.86
C THR A 100 -22.31 5.06 4.66
N THR A 101 -22.32 4.72 5.95
CA THR A 101 -23.41 5.09 6.86
C THR A 101 -22.84 6.02 7.93
N ARG A 102 -23.53 7.12 8.24
CA ARG A 102 -23.08 8.07 9.25
C ARG A 102 -22.93 7.38 10.61
N GLY A 103 -21.70 7.32 11.14
CA GLY A 103 -21.40 6.70 12.43
C GLY A 103 -21.34 5.16 12.41
N GLY A 104 -21.49 4.54 11.23
CA GLY A 104 -21.40 3.09 11.05
C GLY A 104 -20.16 2.67 10.27
N GLU A 105 -20.03 1.36 10.06
CA GLU A 105 -18.97 0.75 9.24
C GLU A 105 -19.17 1.07 7.76
N ALA A 106 -18.06 1.19 7.03
CA ALA A 106 -18.11 1.30 5.57
C ALA A 106 -18.49 -0.04 4.96
N GLN A 107 -19.52 -0.10 4.13
CA GLN A 107 -19.86 -1.30 3.37
C GLN A 107 -18.92 -1.43 2.18
N LEU A 108 -18.30 -2.60 2.03
CA LEU A 108 -17.30 -2.89 1.02
C LEU A 108 -17.82 -3.92 0.02
N SER A 109 -17.32 -3.82 -1.20
CA SER A 109 -17.64 -4.76 -2.28
C SER A 109 -16.42 -5.03 -3.15
N CYS A 110 -16.22 -6.28 -3.52
CA CYS A 110 -15.27 -6.73 -4.52
C CYS A 110 -15.97 -7.03 -5.87
N CYS A 111 -17.15 -6.48 -6.11
CA CYS A 111 -17.82 -6.55 -7.41
C CYS A 111 -17.42 -5.35 -8.29
N ALA A 112 -16.97 -5.64 -9.50
CA ALA A 112 -16.61 -4.63 -10.48
C ALA A 112 -17.86 -3.90 -11.01
N THR A 113 -17.97 -2.61 -10.70
CA THR A 113 -19.00 -1.72 -11.26
C THR A 113 -18.59 -1.15 -12.62
N ARG A 114 -17.28 -1.13 -12.91
CA ARG A 114 -16.68 -0.58 -14.13
C ARG A 114 -15.62 -1.54 -14.67
N GLY A 115 -15.45 -1.56 -15.99
CA GLY A 115 -14.49 -2.43 -16.68
C GLY A 115 -15.00 -3.85 -16.94
N SER A 116 -14.09 -4.75 -17.32
CA SER A 116 -14.43 -6.14 -17.63
C SER A 116 -14.77 -6.90 -16.36
N LYS A 117 -16.04 -7.26 -16.20
CA LYS A 117 -16.49 -8.17 -15.15
C LYS A 117 -15.87 -9.54 -15.36
N LYS A 118 -14.90 -9.90 -14.52
CA LYS A 118 -14.26 -11.21 -14.51
C LYS A 118 -14.55 -11.87 -13.18
N GLU A 119 -14.86 -13.16 -13.22
CA GLU A 119 -15.18 -13.91 -12.00
C GLU A 119 -13.97 -13.99 -11.06
N TRP A 120 -14.23 -13.90 -9.76
CA TRP A 120 -13.19 -13.89 -8.71
C TRP A 120 -12.25 -15.10 -8.78
N MET A 121 -12.73 -16.25 -9.29
CA MET A 121 -11.98 -17.50 -9.38
C MET A 121 -10.91 -17.50 -10.48
N THR A 122 -11.01 -16.60 -11.46
CA THR A 122 -10.10 -16.60 -12.63
C THR A 122 -8.73 -15.99 -12.31
N GLY A 123 -8.57 -15.38 -11.14
CA GLY A 123 -7.38 -14.57 -10.80
C GLY A 123 -7.25 -13.29 -11.61
N ALA A 124 -8.22 -12.99 -12.48
CA ALA A 124 -8.23 -11.81 -13.33
C ALA A 124 -9.27 -10.76 -12.88
N ALA A 125 -9.99 -11.03 -11.78
CA ALA A 125 -10.83 -10.04 -11.14
C ALA A 125 -9.98 -8.90 -10.58
N THR A 126 -10.46 -7.67 -10.75
CA THR A 126 -9.74 -6.47 -10.27
C THR A 126 -9.71 -6.40 -8.75
N PHE A 127 -10.76 -6.87 -8.09
CA PHE A 127 -10.92 -6.83 -6.63
C PHE A 127 -10.87 -8.24 -6.04
N GLY A 128 -10.58 -8.32 -4.75
CA GLY A 128 -10.56 -9.55 -3.99
C GLY A 128 -9.30 -9.71 -3.15
N LYS A 129 -9.04 -10.95 -2.76
CA LYS A 129 -7.86 -11.30 -1.97
C LYS A 129 -6.59 -10.98 -2.74
N LEU A 130 -5.69 -10.26 -2.09
CA LEU A 130 -4.35 -10.01 -2.58
C LEU A 130 -3.43 -11.19 -2.21
N ALA A 131 -2.44 -11.45 -3.05
CA ALA A 131 -1.50 -12.54 -2.79
C ALA A 131 -0.74 -12.33 -1.46
N ALA A 132 -0.43 -13.42 -0.79
CA ALA A 132 0.31 -13.44 0.46
C ALA A 132 1.68 -14.10 0.28
N GLY A 133 2.65 -13.76 1.14
CA GLY A 133 3.98 -14.35 1.14
C GLY A 133 5.07 -13.36 1.55
N ALA A 134 6.31 -13.83 1.65
CA ALA A 134 7.46 -13.03 2.10
C ALA A 134 7.88 -11.93 1.11
N ALA A 135 7.41 -11.96 -0.14
CA ALA A 135 7.65 -10.94 -1.16
C ALA A 135 6.41 -10.04 -1.36
N CYS A 136 5.65 -9.80 -0.30
CA CYS A 136 4.49 -8.91 -0.27
C CYS A 136 4.64 -7.94 0.90
N ALA A 137 4.23 -6.68 0.70
CA ALA A 137 4.24 -5.65 1.74
C ALA A 137 3.07 -4.68 1.55
N VAL A 138 2.72 -3.95 2.61
CA VAL A 138 1.80 -2.81 2.54
C VAL A 138 2.53 -1.57 3.02
N ALA A 139 2.78 -0.64 2.10
CA ALA A 139 3.34 0.68 2.40
C ALA A 139 2.22 1.63 2.84
N SER A 140 2.55 2.56 3.73
CA SER A 140 1.62 3.60 4.18
C SER A 140 2.08 4.97 3.70
N VAL A 141 1.19 5.65 2.98
CA VAL A 141 1.39 7.00 2.44
C VAL A 141 0.17 7.87 2.75
N SER A 142 0.24 9.18 2.55
CA SER A 142 -0.96 10.00 2.71
C SER A 142 -2.02 9.67 1.64
N PRO A 143 -3.33 9.81 1.97
CA PRO A 143 -4.41 9.73 0.99
C PRO A 143 -4.24 10.69 -0.20
N ALA A 144 -3.60 11.84 0.02
CA ALA A 144 -3.29 12.80 -1.03
C ALA A 144 -2.25 12.25 -2.01
N PHE A 145 -1.19 11.60 -1.52
CA PHE A 145 -0.20 10.98 -2.38
C PHE A 145 -0.75 9.73 -3.08
N ALA A 146 -1.57 8.92 -2.42
CA ALA A 146 -2.21 7.77 -3.04
C ALA A 146 -3.03 8.16 -4.30
N ARG A 147 -3.74 9.30 -4.25
CA ARG A 147 -4.44 9.84 -5.44
C ARG A 147 -3.48 10.23 -6.57
N ARG A 148 -2.28 10.73 -6.25
CA ARG A 148 -1.23 11.00 -7.25
C ARG A 148 -0.68 9.70 -7.85
N LEU A 149 -0.50 8.66 -7.03
CA LEU A 149 -0.04 7.35 -7.50
C LEU A 149 -1.02 6.68 -8.46
N LEU A 150 -2.32 6.95 -8.32
CA LEU A 150 -3.37 6.46 -9.23
C LEU A 150 -3.41 7.19 -10.58
N ALA A 151 -2.62 8.26 -10.77
CA ALA A 151 -2.46 8.91 -12.07
C ALA A 151 -1.75 7.97 -13.07
N ARG A 152 -2.05 8.13 -14.37
CA ARG A 152 -1.54 7.25 -15.43
C ARG A 152 -0.01 7.21 -15.53
N ASP A 153 0.67 8.24 -15.04
CA ASP A 153 2.08 8.52 -15.24
C ASP A 153 2.79 8.85 -13.92
N ALA A 154 2.34 8.28 -12.81
CA ALA A 154 2.97 8.45 -11.50
C ALA A 154 4.51 8.24 -11.58
N PRO A 155 5.33 9.29 -11.38
CA PRO A 155 6.76 9.24 -11.72
C PRO A 155 7.52 8.13 -11.00
N VAL A 156 7.17 7.84 -9.74
CA VAL A 156 7.82 6.80 -8.94
C VAL A 156 7.53 5.40 -9.48
N LEU A 157 6.31 5.14 -9.92
CA LEU A 157 5.93 3.83 -10.48
C LEU A 157 6.61 3.62 -11.84
N ALA A 158 6.65 4.66 -12.66
CA ALA A 158 7.32 4.64 -13.96
C ALA A 158 8.84 4.46 -13.82
N ALA A 159 9.48 5.11 -12.85
CA ALA A 159 10.90 4.93 -12.56
C ALA A 159 11.18 3.50 -12.07
N LEU A 160 10.45 3.00 -11.08
CA LEU A 160 10.61 1.64 -10.55
C LEU A 160 10.45 0.55 -11.61
N GLY A 161 9.50 0.73 -12.54
CA GLY A 161 9.23 -0.23 -13.61
C GLY A 161 10.39 -0.47 -14.57
N LYS A 162 11.42 0.40 -14.57
CA LYS A 162 12.66 0.22 -15.33
C LYS A 162 13.65 -0.72 -14.66
N HIS A 163 13.52 -0.95 -13.34
CA HIS A 163 14.48 -1.72 -12.56
C HIS A 163 13.92 -3.03 -12.04
N VAL A 164 12.64 -3.04 -11.62
CA VAL A 164 12.03 -4.16 -10.91
C VAL A 164 10.68 -4.50 -11.52
N LYS A 165 10.39 -5.79 -11.69
CA LYS A 165 9.04 -6.27 -12.01
C LYS A 165 8.25 -6.41 -10.71
N TYR A 166 7.13 -5.72 -10.61
CA TYR A 166 6.27 -5.73 -9.43
C TYR A 166 4.80 -5.61 -9.82
N GLU A 167 3.94 -5.94 -8.87
CA GLU A 167 2.51 -5.67 -8.87
C GLU A 167 2.19 -4.71 -7.73
N VAL A 168 1.17 -3.88 -7.94
CA VAL A 168 0.74 -2.90 -6.95
C VAL A 168 -0.78 -2.78 -6.95
N ALA A 169 -1.36 -2.65 -5.76
CA ALA A 169 -2.74 -2.23 -5.57
C ALA A 169 -2.73 -0.99 -4.66
N ILE A 170 -3.28 0.12 -5.17
CA ILE A 170 -3.24 1.42 -4.50
C ILE A 170 -4.62 1.74 -3.96
N GLY A 171 -4.73 1.88 -2.64
CA GLY A 171 -5.94 2.34 -1.96
C GLY A 171 -5.94 3.84 -1.73
N HIS A 172 -7.09 4.49 -1.95
CA HIS A 172 -7.37 5.89 -1.62
C HIS A 172 -7.19 6.19 -0.12
N ASN A 173 -7.24 5.15 0.72
CA ASN A 173 -6.94 5.21 2.14
C ASN A 173 -5.45 5.42 2.47
N GLY A 174 -4.56 5.46 1.47
CA GLY A 174 -3.12 5.60 1.69
C GLY A 174 -2.40 4.26 1.93
N ALA A 175 -3.10 3.14 1.81
CA ALA A 175 -2.51 1.81 1.86
C ALA A 175 -2.14 1.35 0.45
N VAL A 176 -0.86 1.03 0.24
CA VAL A 176 -0.33 0.57 -1.05
C VAL A 176 0.21 -0.83 -0.88
N TRP A 177 -0.51 -1.82 -1.39
CA TRP A 177 -0.03 -3.21 -1.41
C TRP A 177 0.93 -3.43 -2.58
N ILE A 178 2.04 -4.10 -2.31
CA ILE A 178 3.14 -4.30 -3.23
C ILE A 178 3.53 -5.78 -3.21
N ARG A 179 3.78 -6.35 -4.39
CA ARG A 179 4.36 -7.67 -4.57
C ARG A 179 5.43 -7.67 -5.65
N SER A 180 6.51 -8.42 -5.44
CA SER A 180 7.55 -8.61 -6.45
C SER A 180 8.06 -10.06 -6.45
N GLY A 181 9.09 -10.35 -7.26
CA GLY A 181 9.67 -11.69 -7.37
C GLY A 181 10.43 -12.15 -6.12
N ASN A 182 10.91 -11.22 -5.29
CA ASN A 182 11.66 -11.51 -4.06
C ASN A 182 11.49 -10.38 -3.04
N THR A 183 11.83 -10.66 -1.79
CA THR A 183 11.67 -9.71 -0.68
C THR A 183 12.50 -8.43 -0.84
N LEU A 184 13.71 -8.50 -1.41
CA LEU A 184 14.55 -7.30 -1.59
C LEU A 184 13.91 -6.32 -2.56
N ASP A 185 13.41 -6.82 -3.69
CA ASP A 185 12.66 -6.03 -4.66
C ASP A 185 11.41 -5.40 -4.03
N THR A 186 10.71 -6.14 -3.15
CA THR A 186 9.54 -5.63 -2.46
C THR A 186 9.92 -4.47 -1.55
N ILE A 187 11.05 -4.58 -0.84
CA ILE A 187 11.59 -3.53 0.03
C ILE A 187 12.00 -2.30 -0.79
N ILE A 188 12.66 -2.48 -1.94
CA ILE A 188 13.04 -1.38 -2.85
C ILE A 188 11.80 -0.60 -3.27
N VAL A 189 10.78 -1.30 -3.78
CA VAL A 189 9.53 -0.68 -4.25
C VAL A 189 8.82 0.03 -3.09
N SER A 190 8.71 -0.61 -1.92
CA SER A 190 8.08 -0.02 -0.73
C SER A 190 8.78 1.27 -0.29
N ASN A 191 10.11 1.24 -0.16
CA ASN A 191 10.89 2.40 0.28
C ASN A 191 10.82 3.56 -0.74
N ALA A 192 10.89 3.24 -2.03
CA ALA A 192 10.78 4.26 -3.08
C ALA A 192 9.40 4.93 -3.06
N VAL A 193 8.33 4.15 -2.92
CA VAL A 193 6.95 4.69 -2.83
C VAL A 193 6.80 5.58 -1.60
N GLU A 194 7.24 5.13 -0.42
CA GLU A 194 7.14 5.96 0.80
C GLU A 194 7.97 7.25 0.72
N ASN A 195 9.18 7.19 0.17
CA ASN A 195 10.05 8.36 0.07
C ASN A 195 9.57 9.37 -0.98
N ALA A 196 8.96 8.90 -2.07
CA ALA A 196 8.48 9.76 -3.15
C ALA A 196 7.35 10.71 -2.72
N GLU A 197 6.66 10.44 -1.61
CA GLU A 197 5.63 11.35 -1.08
C GLU A 197 6.17 12.75 -0.77
N HIS A 198 7.45 12.83 -0.38
CA HIS A 198 8.11 14.04 0.11
C HIS A 198 9.08 14.67 -0.91
N LEU A 199 8.98 14.27 -2.17
CA LEU A 199 9.88 14.70 -3.24
C LEU A 199 9.11 15.35 -4.38
N ASP A 200 9.79 16.28 -5.04
CA ASP A 200 9.32 16.80 -6.33
C ASP A 200 9.60 15.79 -7.44
N GLU A 201 8.82 15.84 -8.52
CA GLU A 201 8.89 14.85 -9.61
C GLU A 201 10.31 14.70 -10.20
N ALA A 202 11.05 15.80 -10.33
CA ALA A 202 12.43 15.80 -10.84
C ALA A 202 13.41 15.03 -9.95
N GLN A 203 13.11 14.88 -8.65
CA GLN A 203 13.94 14.19 -7.66
C GLN A 203 13.61 12.70 -7.55
N VAL A 204 12.44 12.28 -8.05
CA VAL A 204 11.95 10.91 -7.89
C VAL A 204 12.85 9.88 -8.59
N ALA A 205 13.18 10.10 -9.86
CA ALA A 205 14.00 9.14 -10.62
C ALA A 205 15.41 9.00 -10.03
N PRO A 206 16.16 10.09 -9.73
CA PRO A 206 17.45 9.97 -9.04
C PRO A 206 17.37 9.23 -7.70
N MET A 207 16.30 9.45 -6.91
CA MET A 207 16.09 8.74 -5.65
C MET A 207 15.89 7.23 -5.87
N VAL A 208 15.09 6.83 -6.87
CA VAL A 208 14.89 5.42 -7.21
C VAL A 208 16.20 4.76 -7.62
N ASP A 209 16.99 5.41 -8.48
CA ASP A 209 18.29 4.90 -8.91
C ASP A 209 19.23 4.67 -7.71
N GLN A 210 19.27 5.60 -6.76
CA GLN A 210 20.07 5.50 -5.54
C GLN A 210 19.63 4.34 -4.64
N ILE A 211 18.32 4.13 -4.44
CA ILE A 211 17.82 3.01 -3.62
C ILE A 211 18.19 1.68 -4.25
N VAL A 212 18.00 1.53 -5.58
CA VAL A 212 18.32 0.30 -6.31
C VAL A 212 19.82 0.01 -6.25
N ALA A 213 20.66 1.01 -6.52
CA ALA A 213 22.12 0.85 -6.49
C ALA A 213 22.62 0.48 -5.08
N GLY A 214 22.11 1.15 -4.04
CA GLY A 214 22.50 0.90 -2.65
C GLY A 214 22.11 -0.51 -2.17
N MET A 215 20.96 -1.03 -2.59
CA MET A 215 20.53 -2.38 -2.22
C MET A 215 21.33 -3.46 -2.95
N HIS A 216 21.63 -3.28 -4.24
CA HIS A 216 22.47 -4.24 -4.98
C HIS A 216 23.90 -4.33 -4.41
N ALA A 217 24.51 -3.20 -4.04
CA ALA A 217 25.84 -3.19 -3.43
C ALA A 217 25.90 -4.03 -2.14
N ARG A 218 24.85 -3.97 -1.32
CA ARG A 218 24.74 -4.74 -0.07
C ARG A 218 24.59 -6.24 -0.30
N THR A 219 23.80 -6.63 -1.32
CA THR A 219 23.67 -8.05 -1.68
C THR A 219 25.01 -8.62 -2.16
N THR A 220 25.76 -7.88 -2.98
CA THR A 220 27.09 -8.32 -3.44
C THR A 220 28.07 -8.49 -2.27
N LEU A 221 28.10 -7.55 -1.31
CA LEU A 221 28.98 -7.65 -0.14
C LEU A 221 28.63 -8.82 0.78
N LEU A 222 27.33 -9.11 0.99
CA LEU A 222 26.92 -10.25 1.80
C LEU A 222 27.28 -11.60 1.15
N VAL A 223 27.23 -11.69 -0.17
CA VAL A 223 27.59 -12.92 -0.89
C VAL A 223 29.12 -13.13 -0.92
N HIS A 224 29.91 -12.06 -1.03
CA HIS A 224 31.38 -12.15 -1.14
C HIS A 224 32.12 -12.05 0.20
N GLY A 225 31.47 -11.60 1.27
CA GLY A 225 32.03 -11.57 2.64
C GLY A 225 31.85 -12.87 3.43
N LEU A 226 31.21 -13.88 2.83
CA LEU A 226 31.00 -15.22 3.42
C LEU A 226 31.91 -16.30 2.78
N SER A 227 32.89 -15.91 1.97
CA SER A 227 33.90 -16.82 1.38
C SER A 227 35.25 -16.69 2.05
#